data_AF-A0A0J9E6J1-F1
#
_entry.id   AF-A0A0J9E6J1-F1
#
_cell.length_a   1.000
_cell.length_b   1.000
_cell.length_c   1.000
_cell.angle_alpha   90.00
_cell.angle_beta   90.00
_cell.angle_gamma   90.00
#
_symmetry.space_group_name_H-M   'P 1'
#
loop_
_entity.id
_entity.type
_entity.pdbx_description
1 polymer ?
#
loop_
_entity_poly.entity_id
_entity_poly.type
_entity_poly.pdbx_seq_one_letter_code
_entity_poly.pdbx_strand_id
1 'polypeptide(L)'
;MEPTQARIELVREDGTIRMGGTDVSMEDMARMLGVFAAIVAAEAVKRGMGVEEVKDAMLDIFLAATARLDEEHAQDIREGHTWDMG
;
A
#
# COMPACT_ATOMS: atom_id res chain seq x y z
N MET A 1 -6.35 -13.32 -27.20
CA MET A 1 -5.78 -12.04 -26.74
C MET A 1 -4.38 -12.34 -26.25
N GLU A 2 -3.41 -11.51 -26.62
CA GLU A 2 -2.10 -11.55 -25.98
C GLU A 2 -2.24 -11.03 -24.53
N PRO A 3 -1.48 -11.58 -23.57
CA PRO A 3 -1.55 -11.12 -22.19
C PRO A 3 -1.03 -9.67 -22.10
N THR A 4 -1.81 -8.79 -21.47
CA THR A 4 -1.33 -7.46 -21.09
C THR A 4 -0.41 -7.60 -19.88
N GLN A 5 0.72 -6.88 -19.88
CA GLN A 5 1.73 -6.97 -18.84
C GLN A 5 1.44 -5.97 -17.72
N ALA A 6 1.02 -6.48 -16.56
CA ALA A 6 0.99 -5.72 -15.32
C ALA A 6 2.40 -5.60 -14.71
N ARG A 7 2.74 -4.43 -14.17
CA ARG A 7 4.05 -4.18 -13.53
C ARG A 7 3.89 -3.44 -12.22
N ILE A 8 4.53 -3.95 -11.16
CA ILE A 8 4.78 -3.23 -9.91
C ILE A 8 6.29 -2.98 -9.82
N GLU A 9 6.67 -1.74 -9.53
CA GLU A 9 8.07 -1.34 -9.38
C GLU A 9 8.31 -0.94 -7.93
N LEU A 10 9.38 -1.49 -7.33
CA LEU A 10 9.92 -1.04 -6.05
C LEU A 10 11.36 -0.59 -6.32
N VAL A 11 11.59 0.72 -6.27
CA VAL A 11 12.89 1.32 -6.58
C VAL A 11 13.44 1.95 -5.30
N ARG A 12 14.68 1.60 -4.94
CA ARG A 12 15.38 2.27 -3.85
C ARG A 12 16.15 3.46 -4.40
N GLU A 13 15.77 4.66 -3.98
CA GLU A 13 16.43 5.92 -4.33
C GLU A 13 16.68 6.71 -3.04
N ASP A 14 17.91 7.19 -2.85
CA ASP A 14 18.32 8.01 -1.69
C ASP A 14 17.93 7.42 -0.32
N GLY A 15 18.04 6.10 -0.19
CA GLY A 15 17.70 5.37 1.04
C GLY A 15 16.20 5.11 1.23
N THR A 16 15.34 5.72 0.43
CA THR A 16 13.88 5.57 0.46
C THR A 16 13.41 4.58 -0.60
N ILE A 17 12.27 3.92 -0.39
CA ILE A 17 11.62 3.09 -1.40
C ILE A 17 10.52 3.91 -2.08
N ARG A 18 10.61 4.05 -3.41
CA ARG A 18 9.50 4.49 -4.26
C ARG A 18 8.78 3.29 -4.83
N MET A 19 7.46 3.35 -4.86
CA MET A 19 6.62 2.29 -5.43
C MET A 19 5.75 2.83 -6.56
N GLY A 20 5.61 2.06 -7.63
CA GLY A 20 4.77 2.40 -8.78
C GLY A 20 4.06 1.19 -9.36
N GLY A 21 2.98 1.43 -10.10
CA GLY A 21 2.20 0.38 -10.75
C GLY A 21 1.78 0.78 -12.16
N THR A 22 1.78 -0.16 -13.10
CA THR A 22 1.25 0.01 -14.46
C THR A 22 0.34 -1.17 -14.79
N ASP A 23 -0.85 -0.88 -15.29
CA ASP A 23 -1.85 -1.88 -15.71
C ASP A 23 -2.20 -2.90 -14.60
N VAL A 24 -2.39 -2.40 -13.37
CA VAL A 24 -2.76 -3.20 -12.20
C VAL A 24 -4.18 -2.84 -11.74
N SER A 25 -5.01 -3.87 -11.52
CA SER A 25 -6.38 -3.67 -11.04
C SER A 25 -6.41 -3.38 -9.53
N MET A 26 -7.48 -2.74 -9.06
CA MET A 26 -7.73 -2.54 -7.63
C MET A 26 -7.75 -3.88 -6.87
N GLU A 27 -8.32 -4.93 -7.47
CA GLU A 27 -8.43 -6.25 -6.85
C GLU A 27 -7.06 -6.93 -6.71
N ASP A 28 -6.17 -6.76 -7.68
CA ASP A 28 -4.81 -7.26 -7.61
C ASP A 28 -3.99 -6.47 -6.59
N MET A 29 -4.14 -5.14 -6.55
CA MET A 29 -3.52 -4.30 -5.53
C MET A 29 -4.00 -4.65 -4.12
N ALA A 30 -5.30 -4.90 -3.92
CA ALA A 30 -5.83 -5.32 -2.62
C ALA A 30 -5.27 -6.68 -2.17
N ARG A 31 -5.12 -7.63 -3.10
CA ARG A 31 -4.46 -8.91 -2.82
C ARG A 31 -2.99 -8.71 -2.45
N MET A 32 -2.28 -7.83 -3.15
CA MET A 32 -0.88 -7.48 -2.82
C MET A 32 -0.75 -6.83 -1.45
N LEU A 33 -1.65 -5.90 -1.08
CA LEU A 33 -1.69 -5.29 0.25
C LEU A 33 -1.80 -6.35 1.35
N GLY A 34 -2.62 -7.39 1.15
CA GLY A 34 -2.70 -8.51 2.09
C GLY A 34 -1.38 -9.27 2.24
N VAL A 35 -0.64 -9.50 1.15
CA VAL A 35 0.68 -10.14 1.19
C VAL A 35 1.70 -9.25 1.93
N PHE A 36 1.74 -7.95 1.63
CA PHE A 36 2.63 -7.02 2.32
C PHE A 36 2.31 -6.92 3.81
N ALA A 37 1.03 -6.90 4.18
CA ALA A 37 0.59 -6.93 5.57
C ALA A 37 1.11 -8.17 6.31
N ALA A 38 1.04 -9.34 5.68
CA ALA A 38 1.57 -10.57 6.25
C ALA A 38 3.10 -10.52 6.45
N ILE A 39 3.84 -9.91 5.51
CA ILE A 39 5.29 -9.72 5.62
C ILE A 39 5.62 -8.78 6.80
N VAL A 40 4.93 -7.64 6.90
CA VAL A 40 5.13 -6.69 8.00
C VAL A 40 4.84 -7.35 9.35
N ALA A 41 3.71 -8.08 9.46
CA ALA A 41 3.36 -8.79 10.68
C ALA A 41 4.41 -9.85 11.06
N ALA A 42 4.91 -10.61 10.08
CA ALA A 42 5.97 -11.60 10.32
C ALA A 42 7.26 -10.96 10.83
N GLU A 43 7.69 -9.84 10.26
CA GLU A 43 8.88 -9.11 10.71
C GLU A 43 8.70 -8.48 12.10
N ALA A 44 7.51 -7.95 12.40
CA ALA A 44 7.19 -7.40 13.71
C ALA A 44 7.25 -8.47 14.81
N VAL A 45 6.64 -9.63 14.56
CA VAL A 45 6.69 -10.78 15.48
C VAL A 45 8.13 -11.28 15.67
N LYS A 46 8.93 -11.38 14.59
CA LYS A 46 10.36 -11.76 14.69
C LYS A 46 11.17 -10.82 15.58
N ARG A 47 10.77 -9.54 15.67
CA ARG A 47 11.41 -8.52 16.50
C ARG A 47 10.89 -8.48 17.94
N GLY A 48 9.96 -9.37 18.29
CA GLY A 48 9.47 -9.55 19.65
C GLY A 48 8.21 -8.77 20.00
N MET A 49 7.52 -8.17 19.02
CA MET A 49 6.23 -7.51 19.27
C MET A 49 5.14 -8.54 19.60
N GLY A 50 4.21 -8.16 20.48
CA GLY A 50 3.06 -8.99 20.82
C GLY A 50 2.08 -9.12 19.66
N VAL A 51 1.37 -10.25 19.54
CA VAL A 51 0.43 -10.48 18.43
C VAL A 51 -0.67 -9.41 18.35
N GLU A 52 -1.26 -9.04 19.49
CA GLU A 52 -2.30 -8.00 19.52
C GLU A 52 -1.72 -6.61 19.21
N GLU A 53 -0.52 -6.31 19.72
CA GLU A 53 0.19 -5.07 19.41
C GLU A 53 0.48 -4.94 17.90
N VAL A 54 0.84 -6.06 17.23
CA VAL A 54 1.03 -6.07 15.77
C VAL A 54 -0.28 -5.82 15.04
N LYS A 55 -1.40 -6.39 15.49
CA LYS A 55 -2.71 -6.17 14.85
C LYS A 55 -3.16 -4.72 14.99
N ASP A 56 -3.01 -4.15 16.18
CA ASP A 56 -3.36 -2.75 16.45
C ASP A 56 -2.50 -1.80 15.60
N ALA A 57 -1.18 -2.02 15.57
CA ALA A 57 -0.27 -1.23 14.74
C ALA A 57 -0.60 -1.34 13.23
N MET A 58 -0.96 -2.53 12.75
CA MET A 58 -1.37 -2.71 11.36
C MET A 58 -2.66 -1.96 11.03
N LEU A 59 -3.65 -2.00 11.93
CA LEU A 59 -4.90 -1.24 11.78
C LEU A 59 -4.62 0.26 11.73
N ASP A 60 -3.78 0.77 12.63
CA ASP A 60 -3.38 2.17 12.68
C ASP A 60 -2.69 2.62 11.38
N ILE A 61 -1.81 1.78 10.81
CA ILE A 61 -1.16 2.05 9.53
C ILE A 61 -2.19 2.18 8.40
N PHE A 62 -3.16 1.26 8.32
CA PHE A 62 -4.20 1.32 7.29
C PHE A 62 -5.13 2.52 7.46
N LEU A 63 -5.51 2.86 8.70
CA LEU A 63 -6.31 4.04 9.00
C LEU A 63 -5.55 5.31 8.65
N ALA A 64 -4.28 5.44 9.02
CA ALA A 64 -3.44 6.57 8.66
C ALA A 64 -3.31 6.71 7.12
N ALA A 65 -3.16 5.59 6.40
CA ALA A 65 -3.06 5.59 4.95
C ALA A 65 -4.36 6.04 4.24
N THR A 66 -5.49 5.97 4.92
CA THR A 66 -6.79 6.36 4.37
C THR A 66 -7.36 7.62 5.02
N ALA A 67 -6.69 8.17 6.03
CA ALA A 67 -7.20 9.28 6.84
C ALA A 67 -7.44 10.57 6.05
N ARG A 68 -6.68 10.79 4.95
CA ARG A 68 -6.83 11.95 4.07
C ARG A 68 -7.83 11.74 2.94
N LEU A 69 -8.41 10.54 2.83
CA LEU A 69 -9.41 10.26 1.80
C LEU A 69 -10.76 10.88 2.21
N ASP A 70 -11.00 12.11 1.77
CA ASP A 70 -12.30 12.79 1.87
C ASP A 70 -12.89 13.03 0.46
N GLU A 71 -14.06 13.68 0.39
CA GLU A 71 -14.76 13.90 -0.88
C GLU A 71 -14.02 14.84 -1.85
N GLU A 72 -13.29 15.82 -1.32
CA GLU A 72 -12.50 16.78 -2.11
C GLU A 72 -11.32 16.06 -2.78
N HIS A 73 -10.56 15.32 -1.98
CA HIS A 73 -9.46 14.49 -2.47
C HIS A 73 -9.92 13.35 -3.39
N ALA A 74 -11.08 12.76 -3.11
CA ALA A 74 -11.65 11.74 -3.99
C ALA A 74 -12.04 12.30 -5.36
N GLN A 75 -12.41 13.57 -5.45
CA GLN A 75 -12.68 14.23 -6.72
C GLN A 75 -11.38 14.41 -7.51
N ASP A 76 -10.31 14.91 -6.88
CA ASP A 76 -9.00 15.09 -7.52
C ASP A 76 -8.44 13.77 -8.10
N ILE A 77 -8.58 12.67 -7.35
CA ILE A 77 -8.17 11.33 -7.80
C ILE A 77 -8.95 10.90 -9.05
N ARG A 78 -10.26 11.15 -9.09
CA ARG A 78 -11.11 10.79 -10.26
C ARG A 78 -10.77 11.61 -11.49
N GLU A 79 -10.26 12.82 -11.30
CA GLU A 79 -9.80 13.70 -12.38
C GLU A 79 -8.41 13.31 -12.92
N GLY A 80 -7.79 12.26 -12.34
CA GLY A 80 -6.53 11.67 -12.80
C GLY A 80 -5.30 12.29 -12.17
N HIS A 81 -5.46 13.11 -11.13
CA HIS A 81 -4.34 13.62 -10.35
C HIS A 81 -3.75 12.50 -9.48
N THR A 82 -2.42 12.44 -9.43
CA THR A 82 -1.72 11.42 -8.63
C THR A 82 -1.98 11.67 -7.15
N TRP A 83 -2.47 10.65 -6.46
CA TRP A 83 -2.60 10.64 -5.01
C TRP A 83 -1.21 10.65 -4.38
N ASP A 84 -0.76 11.81 -3.91
CA ASP A 84 0.51 11.95 -3.20
C ASP A 84 0.28 11.85 -1.69
N MET A 85 0.66 10.70 -1.15
CA MET A 85 0.70 10.44 0.29
C MET A 85 2.08 10.87 0.80
N GLY A 86 2.33 12.18 0.79
CA GLY A 86 3.60 12.76 1.23
C GLY A 86 4.06 12.27 2.60
#